data_AF-B8I2J4-F1
#
_entry.id   AF-B8I2J4-F1
#
_cell.length_a   1.000
_cell.length_b   1.000
_cell.length_c   1.000
_cell.angle_alpha   90.00
_cell.angle_beta   90.00
_cell.angle_gamma   90.00
#
_symmetry.space_group_name_H-M   'P 1'
#
loop_
_entity.id
_entity.type
_entity.pdbx_description
1 polymer ?
#
loop_
_entity_poly.entity_id
_entity_poly.type
_entity_poly.pdbx_seq_one_letter_code
_entity_poly.pdbx_strand_id
1 'polypeptide(L)'
;MNNWFVFRVQIGEEYKACEFLNKLYDKEESVEFVPQVEVVTKNSQSIRKELTPTFPGYVFTGSILKEKTFVDLAYLYARFSKCVF
;
A
#
# COMPACT_ATOMS: atom_id res chain seq x y z
N MET A 1 -2.27 -15.74 -12.79
CA MET A 1 -1.88 -14.37 -13.23
C MET A 1 -2.16 -13.46 -12.06
N ASN A 2 -1.15 -12.74 -11.58
CA ASN A 2 -1.32 -11.81 -10.48
C ASN A 2 -1.76 -10.47 -11.06
N ASN A 3 -2.87 -9.94 -10.57
CA ASN A 3 -3.37 -8.62 -10.92
C ASN A 3 -2.75 -7.59 -9.98
N TRP A 4 -2.49 -6.40 -10.52
CA TRP A 4 -1.93 -5.28 -9.78
C TRP A 4 -2.95 -4.15 -9.70
N PHE A 5 -3.17 -3.67 -8.49
CA PHE A 5 -4.08 -2.56 -8.19
C PHE A 5 -3.35 -1.49 -7.41
N VAL A 6 -3.86 -0.27 -7.47
CA VAL A 6 -3.32 0.88 -6.76
C VAL A 6 -4.46 1.63 -6.08
N PHE A 7 -4.31 1.87 -4.78
CA PHE A 7 -5.22 2.72 -4.02
C PHE A 7 -4.63 4.11 -3.85
N ARG A 8 -5.43 5.13 -4.14
CA ARG A 8 -5.11 6.49 -3.75
C ARG A 8 -5.52 6.69 -2.30
N VAL A 9 -4.61 7.21 -1.49
CA VAL A 9 -4.79 7.37 -0.06
C VAL A 9 -4.39 8.77 0.38
N GLN A 10 -4.79 9.15 1.60
CA GLN A 10 -4.35 10.41 2.18
C GLN A 10 -2.83 10.39 2.39
N ILE A 11 -2.15 11.42 1.90
CA ILE A 11 -0.70 11.55 2.06
C ILE A 11 -0.36 11.57 3.55
N GLY A 12 0.60 10.74 3.96
CA GLY A 12 1.01 10.54 5.36
C GLY A 12 0.21 9.47 6.11
N GLU A 13 -0.87 8.94 5.55
CA GLU A 13 -1.68 7.86 6.13
C GLU A 13 -1.49 6.52 5.38
N GLU A 14 -0.47 6.40 4.53
CA GLU A 14 -0.28 5.25 3.64
C GLU A 14 -0.16 3.93 4.41
N TYR A 15 0.59 3.92 5.51
CA TYR A 15 0.75 2.71 6.34
C TYR A 15 -0.55 2.28 7.01
N LYS A 16 -1.35 3.25 7.48
CA LYS A 16 -2.64 2.96 8.11
C LYS A 16 -3.65 2.46 7.08
N ALA A 17 -3.65 3.04 5.88
CA ALA A 17 -4.43 2.52 4.76
C ALA A 17 -3.98 1.10 4.36
N CYS A 18 -2.67 0.87 4.30
CA CYS A 18 -2.08 -0.45 4.02
C CYS A 18 -2.52 -1.50 5.07
N GLU A 19 -2.48 -1.17 6.36
CA GLU A 19 -2.97 -2.05 7.42
C GLU A 19 -4.47 -2.31 7.33
N PHE A 20 -5.26 -1.30 6.97
CA PHE A 20 -6.70 -1.45 6.75
C PHE A 20 -6.97 -2.42 5.60
N LEU A 21 -6.28 -2.26 4.46
CA LEU A 21 -6.45 -3.12 3.30
C LEU A 21 -5.99 -4.57 3.58
N ASN A 22 -4.88 -4.75 4.30
CA ASN A 22 -4.40 -6.07 4.75
C ASN A 22 -5.36 -6.78 5.72
N LYS A 23 -6.27 -6.04 6.36
CA LYS A 23 -7.36 -6.61 7.18
C LYS A 23 -8.62 -6.88 6.37
N LEU A 24 -8.80 -6.15 5.28
CA LEU A 24 -9.95 -6.26 4.39
C LEU A 24 -9.84 -7.49 3.49
N TYR A 25 -8.65 -7.71 2.93
CA TYR A 25 -8.37 -8.84 2.05
C TYR A 25 -7.67 -9.97 2.80
N ASP A 26 -7.90 -11.21 2.37
CA ASP A 26 -7.12 -12.34 2.86
C ASP A 26 -5.67 -12.23 2.36
N LYS A 27 -4.71 -12.44 3.25
CA LYS A 27 -3.27 -12.36 2.94
C LYS A 27 -2.81 -13.44 1.97
N GLU A 28 -3.55 -14.54 1.87
CA GLU A 28 -3.29 -15.57 0.84
C GLU A 28 -3.76 -15.13 -0.54
N GLU A 29 -4.71 -14.20 -0.61
CA GLU A 29 -5.34 -13.73 -1.85
C GLU A 29 -4.80 -12.38 -2.34
N SER A 30 -4.29 -11.56 -1.42
CA SER A 30 -3.85 -10.20 -1.68
C SER A 30 -2.71 -9.78 -0.75
N VAL A 31 -1.79 -8.99 -1.27
CA VAL A 31 -0.70 -8.38 -0.51
C VAL A 31 -0.66 -6.89 -0.80
N GLU A 32 -0.90 -6.08 0.23
CA GLU A 32 -0.80 -4.63 0.17
C GLU A 32 0.47 -4.13 0.83
N PHE A 33 1.14 -3.17 0.17
CA PHE A 33 2.35 -2.56 0.68
C PHE A 33 2.50 -1.10 0.23
N VAL A 34 3.22 -0.32 1.04
CA VAL A 34 3.65 1.04 0.70
C VAL A 34 5.01 0.95 0.02
N PRO A 35 5.16 1.36 -1.25
CA PRO A 35 6.44 1.31 -1.95
C PRO A 35 7.43 2.30 -1.33
N GLN A 36 8.62 1.81 -0.99
CA GLN A 36 9.66 2.57 -0.30
C GLN A 36 11.02 2.32 -0.93
N VAL A 37 11.91 3.30 -0.78
CA VAL A 37 13.33 3.18 -1.13
C VAL A 37 14.20 3.44 0.09
N GLU A 38 15.22 2.60 0.28
CA GLU A 38 16.28 2.83 1.26
C GLU A 38 17.29 3.81 0.66
N VAL A 39 17.35 5.01 1.23
CA VAL A 39 18.34 6.03 0.90
C VAL A 39 19.51 5.87 1.87
N VAL A 40 20.65 5.42 1.37
CA VAL A 40 21.88 5.26 2.15
C VAL A 40 22.81 6.44 1.87
N THR A 41 22.95 7.32 2.86
CA THR A 41 23.91 8.44 2.82
C THR A 41 25.14 8.08 3.63
N LYS A 42 26.29 7.93 2.96
CA LYS A 42 27.59 7.69 3.61
C LYS A 42 28.44 8.94 3.59
N ASN A 43 28.91 9.38 4.75
CA ASN A 43 29.95 10.41 4.87
C ASN A 43 31.19 9.80 5.55
N SER A 44 32.25 10.60 5.78
CA SER A 44 33.51 10.13 6.35
C SER A 44 33.40 9.66 7.83
N GLN A 45 32.31 9.97 8.53
CA GLN A 45 32.14 9.69 9.96
C GLN A 45 30.95 8.77 10.27
N SER A 46 29.96 8.65 9.37
CA SER A 46 28.72 7.92 9.61
C SER A 46 28.04 7.42 8.33
N ILE A 47 27.20 6.40 8.53
CA ILE A 47 26.26 5.88 7.52
C ILE A 47 24.86 6.15 8.06
N ARG A 48 24.08 6.96 7.33
CA ARG A 48 22.67 7.22 7.60
C ARG A 48 21.82 6.47 6.59
N LYS A 49 20.86 5.68 7.09
CA LYS A 49 19.91 4.92 6.28
C LYS A 49 18.51 5.45 6.57
N GLU A 50 17.79 5.83 5.52
CA GLU A 50 16.41 6.33 5.63
C GLU A 50 15.50 5.58 4.68
N LEU A 51 14.35 5.15 5.17
CA LEU A 51 13.29 4.61 4.32
C LEU A 51 12.34 5.75 3.96
N THR A 52 12.23 6.03 2.67
CA THR A 52 11.37 7.08 2.14
C THR A 52 10.33 6.48 1.20
N PRO A 53 9.02 6.80 1.36
CA PRO A 53 8.00 6.40 0.40
C PRO A 53 8.32 6.98 -0.99
N THR A 54 8.32 6.13 -2.02
CA THR A 54 8.61 6.58 -3.40
C THR A 54 7.42 7.22 -4.07
N PHE A 55 6.20 6.84 -3.64
CA PHE A 55 4.93 7.35 -4.17
C PHE A 55 4.02 7.79 -3.02
N PRO A 56 4.19 9.02 -2.50
CA PRO A 56 3.31 9.55 -1.45
C PRO A 56 1.84 9.53 -1.89
N GLY A 57 0.95 9.11 -1.00
CA GLY A 57 -0.49 8.99 -1.27
C GLY A 57 -0.90 7.74 -2.06
N TYR A 58 -0.05 6.72 -2.16
CA TYR A 58 -0.38 5.47 -2.85
C TYR A 58 -0.04 4.21 -2.05
N VAL A 59 -0.91 3.20 -2.15
CA VAL A 59 -0.69 1.83 -1.67
C VAL A 59 -0.83 0.88 -2.85
N PHE A 60 0.11 -0.04 -2.98
CA PHE A 60 0.15 -1.02 -4.06
C PHE A 60 -0.39 -2.35 -3.56
N THR A 61 -1.17 -3.01 -4.41
CA THR A 61 -1.80 -4.28 -4.08
C THR A 61 -1.55 -5.29 -5.18
N GLY A 62 -0.90 -6.39 -4.85
CA GLY A 62 -0.84 -7.57 -5.71
C GLY A 62 -1.87 -8.58 -5.26
N SER A 63 -2.77 -9.02 -6.16
CA SER A 63 -3.82 -9.98 -5.81
C SER A 63 -4.01 -11.05 -6.88
N ILE A 64 -4.38 -12.25 -6.45
CA ILE A 64 -4.80 -13.35 -7.33
C ILE A 64 -6.31 -13.32 -7.61
N LEU A 65 -7.05 -12.43 -6.93
CA LEU A 65 -8.49 -12.25 -7.15
C LEU A 65 -8.78 -11.76 -8.56
N LYS A 66 -9.93 -12.17 -9.07
CA LYS A 66 -10.48 -11.61 -10.31
C LYS A 66 -10.79 -10.14 -10.09
N GLU A 67 -10.49 -9.31 -11.08
CA GLU A 67 -10.67 -7.86 -11.05
C GLU A 67 -12.04 -7.44 -10.50
N LYS A 68 -13.13 -8.03 -11.00
CA LYS A 68 -14.48 -7.72 -10.54
C LYS A 68 -14.67 -7.97 -9.04
N THR A 69 -14.23 -9.13 -8.54
CA THR A 69 -14.33 -9.49 -7.12
C THR A 69 -13.51 -8.54 -6.25
N PHE A 70 -12.31 -8.20 -6.70
CA PHE A 70 -11.42 -7.28 -6.00
C PHE A 70 -12.05 -5.88 -5.86
N VAL A 71 -12.59 -5.35 -6.97
CA VAL A 71 -13.23 -4.03 -7.03
C VAL A 71 -14.54 -4.00 -6.23
N ASP A 72 -15.36 -5.05 -6.30
CA ASP A 72 -16.62 -5.13 -5.55
C ASP A 72 -16.35 -5.10 -4.03
N LEU A 73 -15.32 -5.81 -3.56
CA LEU A 73 -14.87 -5.75 -2.16
C LEU A 73 -14.31 -4.36 -1.82
N ALA A 74 -13.44 -3.80 -2.65
CA ALA A 74 -12.91 -2.45 -2.43
C ALA A 74 -14.04 -1.43 -2.23
N TYR A 75 -15.04 -1.45 -3.11
CA TYR A 75 -16.14 -0.50 -3.11
C TYR A 75 -17.04 -0.62 -1.87
N LEU A 76 -17.31 -1.86 -1.42
CA LEU A 76 -18.13 -2.10 -0.23
C LEU A 76 -17.51 -1.52 1.04
N TYR A 77 -16.18 -1.48 1.12
CA TYR A 77 -15.44 -1.14 2.34
C TYR A 77 -14.73 0.21 2.29
N ALA A 78 -14.45 0.77 1.10
CA ALA A 78 -13.86 2.09 0.92
C ALA A 78 -14.68 3.19 1.61
N ARG A 79 -16.02 3.08 1.59
CA ARG A 79 -16.94 4.00 2.30
C ARG A 79 -16.75 4.04 3.83
N PHE A 80 -16.10 3.04 4.41
CA PHE A 80 -15.80 3.00 5.85
C PHE A 80 -14.37 3.43 6.17
N SER A 81 -13.52 3.58 5.14
CA SER A 81 -12.16 4.07 5.31
C SER A 81 -12.14 5.59 5.35
N LYS A 82 -11.36 6.15 6.29
CA LYS A 82 -11.11 7.60 6.35
C LYS A 82 -9.86 8.01 5.56
N CYS A 83 -9.09 7.03 5.06
CA CYS A 83 -7.78 7.27 4.45
C CYS A 83 -7.64 6.68 3.04
N VAL A 84 -8.62 5.94 2.52
CA VAL A 84 -8.66 5.38 1.16
C VAL A 84 -9.77 6.09 0.37
N PHE A 85 -9.45 6.58 -0.84
CA PHE A 85 -10.35 7.39 -1.67
C PHE A 85 -10.70 6.69 -2.99
#